data_AF-A0A8W8IML5-F1
#
_entry.id   AF-A0A8W8IML5-F1
#
_cell.length_a   1.000
_cell.length_b   1.000
_cell.length_c   1.000
_cell.angle_alpha   90.00
_cell.angle_beta   90.00
_cell.angle_gamma   90.00
#
_symmetry.space_group_name_H-M   'P 1'
#
loop_
_entity.id
_entity.type
_entity.pdbx_description
1 polymer ?
#
loop_
_entity_poly.entity_id
_entity_poly.type
_entity_poly.pdbx_seq_one_letter_code
_entity_poly.pdbx_strand_id
1 'polypeptide(L)'
;MADQVDMIQVVGEKIKPFVPMKHIPHLIKSLYGLTVKSCKELDSYIDKNYHVIVTGQSENPYIKHPEEDGYVLKILNKMQSKNLLFVEAQHALITHVAKNGISVPYIVKNLKGEDMSLEKIYHSENMTDSTPFDFYIVRLLTYIPGETFLNKPVHPKSL
;
A
#
# COMPACT_ATOMS: atom_id res chain seq x y z
N MET A 1 -0.28 -11.91 -28.33
CA MET A 1 0.65 -10.78 -28.11
C MET A 1 -0.22 -9.58 -27.82
N ALA A 2 -0.49 -9.29 -26.55
CA ALA A 2 -1.19 -8.07 -26.17
C ALA A 2 -0.18 -6.91 -26.26
N ASP A 3 -0.62 -5.79 -26.82
CA ASP A 3 0.22 -4.70 -27.29
C ASP A 3 1.20 -4.20 -26.22
N GLN A 4 2.48 -4.40 -26.49
CA GLN A 4 3.62 -3.94 -25.68
C GLN A 4 3.67 -2.39 -25.57
N VAL A 5 2.81 -1.70 -26.34
CA VAL A 5 2.69 -0.23 -26.42
C VAL A 5 2.01 0.36 -25.19
N ASP A 6 1.13 -0.37 -24.50
CA ASP A 6 0.37 0.14 -23.34
C ASP A 6 1.17 0.17 -22.02
N MET A 7 2.44 -0.27 -22.04
CA MET A 7 3.30 -0.37 -20.85
C MET A 7 4.28 0.81 -20.70
N ILE A 8 4.39 1.69 -21.70
CA ILE A 8 5.33 2.81 -21.67
C ILE A 8 4.58 4.05 -21.19
N GLN A 9 5.04 4.62 -20.06
CA GLN A 9 4.48 5.87 -19.55
C GLN A 9 4.70 7.00 -20.57
N VAL A 10 3.63 7.71 -20.90
CA VAL A 10 3.73 8.90 -21.75
C VAL A 10 4.28 10.07 -20.93
N VAL A 11 5.17 10.87 -21.51
CA VAL A 11 5.74 12.05 -20.82
C VAL A 11 4.61 12.98 -20.37
N GLY A 12 4.57 13.29 -19.08
CA GLY A 12 3.53 14.14 -18.47
C GLY A 12 2.27 13.40 -18.03
N GLU A 13 2.17 12.08 -18.24
CA GLU A 13 1.05 11.28 -17.75
C GLU A 13 1.01 11.27 -16.21
N LYS A 14 -0.14 11.66 -15.65
CA LYS A 14 -0.40 11.60 -14.21
C LYS A 14 -0.72 10.16 -13.81
N ILE A 15 0.30 9.43 -13.37
CA ILE A 15 0.16 8.04 -12.94
C ILE A 15 -0.05 7.87 -11.43
N LYS A 16 0.28 8.91 -10.65
CA LYS A 16 0.19 8.87 -9.18
C LYS A 16 -1.27 8.91 -8.75
N PRO A 17 -1.73 7.98 -7.88
CA PRO A 17 -3.12 7.95 -7.43
C PRO A 17 -3.47 9.22 -6.64
N PHE A 18 -4.65 9.76 -6.89
CA PHE A 18 -5.29 10.72 -5.99
C PHE A 18 -6.33 9.99 -5.15
N VAL A 19 -6.07 9.83 -3.86
CA VAL A 19 -6.93 9.11 -2.93
C VAL A 19 -7.27 10.01 -1.76
N PRO A 20 -8.55 10.40 -1.59
CA PRO A 20 -8.97 11.14 -0.42
C PRO A 20 -8.68 10.38 0.87
N MET A 21 -8.12 11.06 1.88
CA MET A 21 -7.73 10.42 3.15
C MET A 21 -8.89 9.70 3.84
N LYS A 22 -10.13 10.19 3.66
CA LYS A 22 -11.34 9.58 4.20
C LYS A 22 -11.63 8.18 3.65
N HIS A 23 -11.10 7.83 2.48
CA HIS A 23 -11.28 6.49 1.90
C HIS A 23 -10.39 5.44 2.55
N ILE A 24 -9.27 5.85 3.19
CA ILE A 24 -8.26 4.91 3.69
C ILE A 24 -8.81 3.99 4.79
N PRO A 25 -9.51 4.48 5.83
CA PRO A 25 -10.11 3.60 6.83
C PRO A 25 -11.12 2.62 6.22
N HIS A 26 -11.88 3.06 5.22
CA HIS A 26 -12.85 2.20 4.54
C HIS A 26 -12.15 1.08 3.76
N LEU A 27 -11.10 1.38 2.99
CA LEU A 27 -10.30 0.38 2.26
C LEU A 27 -9.68 -0.65 3.22
N ILE A 28 -9.11 -0.21 4.34
CA ILE A 28 -8.54 -1.11 5.35
C ILE A 28 -9.62 -2.01 5.94
N LYS A 29 -10.78 -1.44 6.28
CA LYS A 29 -11.88 -2.21 6.86
C LYS A 29 -12.46 -3.22 5.88
N SER A 30 -12.75 -2.80 4.64
CA SER A 30 -13.43 -3.61 3.64
C SER A 30 -12.54 -4.71 3.06
N LEU A 31 -11.23 -4.46 2.91
CA LEU A 31 -10.31 -5.44 2.33
C LEU A 31 -9.66 -6.33 3.39
N TYR A 32 -9.35 -5.78 4.57
CA TYR A 32 -8.53 -6.45 5.56
C TYR A 32 -9.24 -6.70 6.88
N GLY A 33 -10.50 -6.27 7.07
CA GLY A 33 -11.24 -6.52 8.31
C GLY A 33 -10.63 -5.85 9.55
N LEU A 34 -9.78 -4.83 9.35
CA LEU A 34 -9.08 -4.11 10.42
C LEU A 34 -9.75 -2.76 10.67
N THR A 35 -9.76 -2.31 11.92
CA THR A 35 -10.28 -1.00 12.30
C THR A 35 -9.12 -0.03 12.53
N VAL A 36 -9.05 1.05 11.75
CA VAL A 36 -7.98 2.05 11.82
C VAL A 36 -8.14 2.93 13.06
N LYS A 37 -7.07 3.04 13.87
CA LYS A 37 -6.93 4.01 14.97
C LYS A 37 -6.29 5.31 14.51
N SER A 38 -5.23 5.22 13.72
CA SER A 38 -4.56 6.38 13.14
C SER A 38 -4.02 6.04 11.75
N CYS A 39 -3.93 7.07 10.91
CA CYS A 39 -3.45 6.95 9.54
C CYS A 39 -2.60 8.17 9.20
N LYS A 40 -1.42 7.93 8.64
CA LYS A 40 -0.48 8.96 8.20
C LYS A 40 -0.02 8.63 6.78
N GLU A 41 -0.16 9.58 5.86
CA GLU A 41 0.47 9.45 4.54
C GLU A 41 2.00 9.51 4.69
N LEU A 42 2.70 8.58 4.04
CA LEU A 42 4.15 8.53 3.96
C LEU A 42 4.63 9.17 2.66
N ASP A 43 5.83 9.75 2.73
CA ASP A 43 6.52 10.24 1.53
C ASP A 43 6.65 9.09 0.51
N SER A 44 6.20 9.39 -0.70
CA SER A 44 6.07 8.40 -1.77
C SER A 44 6.28 9.09 -3.10
N TYR A 45 6.91 8.38 -4.04
CA TYR A 45 7.23 8.95 -5.34
C TYR A 45 6.00 8.94 -6.26
N ILE A 46 5.74 7.81 -6.92
CA ILE A 46 4.63 7.64 -7.87
C ILE A 46 3.45 6.85 -7.31
N ASP A 47 3.61 6.16 -6.18
CA ASP A 47 2.52 5.46 -5.48
C ASP A 47 1.97 6.31 -4.33
N LYS A 48 0.93 5.83 -3.66
CA LYS A 48 0.49 6.36 -2.37
C LYS A 48 0.72 5.31 -1.28
N ASN A 49 1.42 5.71 -0.22
CA ASN A 49 1.75 4.85 0.92
C ASN A 49 1.16 5.47 2.20
N TYR A 50 0.49 4.67 3.03
CA TYR A 50 -0.07 5.13 4.28
C TYR A 50 0.35 4.20 5.41
N HIS A 51 0.98 4.77 6.44
CA HIS A 51 1.18 4.07 7.71
C HIS A 51 -0.13 4.10 8.49
N VAL A 52 -0.62 2.91 8.83
CA VAL A 52 -1.89 2.73 9.54
C VAL A 52 -1.67 1.95 10.83
N ILE A 53 -2.09 2.52 11.95
CA ILE A 53 -2.20 1.82 13.23
C ILE A 53 -3.64 1.37 13.40
N VAL A 54 -3.84 0.14 13.86
CA VAL A 54 -5.16 -0.48 13.97
C VAL A 54 -5.50 -0.86 15.41
N THR A 55 -6.76 -1.23 15.66
CA THR A 55 -7.16 -1.83 16.92
C THR A 55 -6.55 -3.22 17.08
N GLY A 56 -6.45 -3.74 18.31
CA GLY A 56 -5.88 -5.06 18.58
C GLY A 56 -6.81 -6.23 18.20
N GLN A 57 -7.83 -5.98 17.38
CA GLN A 57 -8.81 -6.97 16.94
C GLN A 57 -8.82 -7.00 15.41
N SER A 58 -8.98 -8.21 14.85
CA SER A 58 -9.07 -8.44 13.42
C SER A 58 -10.28 -9.32 13.12
N GLU A 59 -11.06 -8.95 12.11
CA GLU A 59 -12.09 -9.83 11.52
C GLU A 59 -11.51 -10.74 10.43
N ASN A 60 -10.24 -10.54 10.07
CA ASN A 60 -9.57 -11.27 9.01
C ASN A 60 -8.95 -12.57 9.54
N PRO A 61 -9.38 -13.75 9.01
CA PRO A 61 -8.96 -15.05 9.51
C PRO A 61 -7.47 -15.35 9.25
N TYR A 62 -6.82 -14.58 8.37
CA TYR A 62 -5.40 -14.72 8.07
C TYR A 62 -4.51 -13.87 9.00
N ILE A 63 -5.10 -13.02 9.84
CA ILE A 63 -4.39 -12.17 10.82
C ILE A 63 -4.75 -12.67 12.21
N LYS A 64 -3.83 -13.39 12.85
CA LYS A 64 -4.03 -13.92 14.22
C LYS A 64 -4.12 -12.79 15.25
N HIS A 65 -3.16 -11.87 15.17
CA HIS A 65 -3.09 -10.67 15.99
C HIS A 65 -2.63 -9.51 15.10
N PRO A 66 -3.27 -8.33 15.18
CA PRO A 66 -2.77 -7.16 14.47
C PRO A 66 -1.37 -6.75 14.94
N GLU A 67 -0.53 -6.31 14.01
CA GLU A 67 0.84 -5.86 14.29
C GLU A 67 0.82 -4.59 15.16
N GLU A 68 1.63 -4.58 16.22
CA GLU A 68 1.68 -3.46 17.19
C GLU A 68 2.14 -2.16 16.52
N ASP A 69 3.16 -2.25 15.66
CA ASP A 69 3.69 -1.14 14.88
C ASP A 69 2.83 -0.80 13.65
N GLY A 70 1.77 -1.57 13.41
CA GLY A 70 0.80 -1.38 12.34
C GLY A 70 1.32 -1.80 10.96
N TYR A 71 0.75 -1.16 9.94
CA TYR A 71 0.88 -1.60 8.55
C TYR A 71 1.15 -0.44 7.60
N VAL A 72 1.62 -0.77 6.40
CA VAL A 72 1.69 0.15 5.27
C VAL A 72 0.67 -0.27 4.22
N LEU A 73 -0.39 0.52 4.05
CA LEU A 73 -1.27 0.42 2.89
C LEU A 73 -0.57 1.06 1.70
N LYS A 74 -0.40 0.29 0.63
CA LYS A 74 0.10 0.81 -0.64
C LYS A 74 -0.99 0.78 -1.68
N ILE A 75 -1.17 1.91 -2.35
CA ILE A 75 -2.02 2.07 -3.53
C ILE A 75 -1.07 2.38 -4.67
N LEU A 76 -0.88 1.39 -5.55
CA LEU A 76 0.12 1.48 -6.62
C LEU A 76 -0.34 2.44 -7.71
N ASN A 77 0.61 3.00 -8.43
CA ASN A 77 0.33 3.87 -9.58
C ASN A 77 -0.46 3.15 -10.69
N LYS A 78 -1.05 3.95 -11.57
CA LYS A 78 -1.92 3.49 -12.66
C LYS A 78 -1.21 2.49 -13.60
N MET A 79 0.08 2.67 -13.86
CA MET A 79 0.83 1.80 -14.77
C MET A 79 1.12 0.44 -14.14
N GLN A 80 1.58 0.41 -12.89
CA GLN A 80 1.79 -0.84 -12.16
C GLN A 80 0.47 -1.59 -11.94
N SER A 81 -0.63 -0.86 -11.75
CA SER A 81 -1.95 -1.45 -11.54
C SER A 81 -2.50 -2.19 -12.76
N LYS A 82 -1.91 -1.98 -13.95
CA LYS A 82 -2.21 -2.75 -15.17
C LYS A 82 -1.41 -4.05 -15.29
N ASN A 83 -0.41 -4.28 -14.43
CA ASN A 83 0.51 -5.42 -14.54
C ASN A 83 0.55 -6.24 -13.24
N LEU A 84 -0.45 -7.10 -13.04
CA LEU A 84 -0.56 -7.95 -11.86
C LEU A 84 0.65 -8.89 -11.71
N LEU A 85 1.11 -9.50 -12.81
CA LEU A 85 2.25 -10.42 -12.81
C LEU A 85 3.53 -9.76 -12.27
N PHE A 86 3.76 -8.49 -12.62
CA PHE A 86 4.89 -7.75 -12.09
C PHE A 86 4.79 -7.54 -10.57
N VAL A 87 3.59 -7.29 -10.05
CA VAL A 87 3.36 -7.12 -8.61
C VAL A 87 3.50 -8.45 -7.87
N GLU A 88 3.01 -9.55 -8.45
CA GLU A 88 3.20 -10.91 -7.91
C GLU A 88 4.68 -11.29 -7.86
N ALA A 89 5.45 -10.96 -8.89
CA ALA A 89 6.90 -11.17 -8.89
C ALA A 89 7.60 -10.38 -7.75
N GLN A 90 7.18 -9.14 -7.48
CA GLN A 90 7.67 -8.40 -6.32
C GLN A 90 7.33 -9.10 -4.99
N HIS A 91 6.11 -9.63 -4.85
CA HIS A 91 5.69 -10.35 -3.64
C HIS A 91 6.50 -11.64 -3.43
N ALA A 92 6.75 -12.39 -4.50
CA ALA A 92 7.58 -13.58 -4.48
C ALA A 92 9.02 -13.25 -4.04
N LEU A 93 9.57 -12.14 -4.53
CA LEU A 93 10.89 -11.65 -4.12
C LEU A 93 10.93 -11.27 -2.64
N ILE A 94 9.96 -10.48 -2.16
CA ILE A 94 9.85 -10.08 -0.76
C ILE A 94 9.80 -11.32 0.14
N THR A 95 8.97 -12.29 -0.22
CA THR A 95 8.82 -13.55 0.53
C THR A 95 10.11 -14.37 0.51
N HIS A 96 10.80 -14.46 -0.63
CA HIS A 96 12.07 -15.16 -0.73
C HIS A 96 13.14 -14.50 0.15
N VAL A 97 13.27 -13.18 0.11
CA VAL A 97 14.23 -12.41 0.91
C VAL A 97 13.97 -12.58 2.40
N ALA A 98 12.70 -12.50 2.83
CA ALA A 98 12.31 -12.72 4.22
C ALA A 98 12.68 -14.12 4.73
N LYS A 99 12.43 -15.16 3.90
CA LYS A 99 12.79 -16.56 4.23
C LYS A 99 14.30 -16.76 4.42
N ASN A 100 15.12 -15.88 3.87
CA ASN A 100 16.57 -15.90 4.02
C ASN A 100 17.07 -15.01 5.17
N GLY A 101 16.20 -14.59 6.09
CA GLY A 101 16.57 -13.90 7.33
C GLY A 101 16.81 -12.39 7.18
N ILE A 102 16.50 -11.82 6.02
CA ILE A 102 16.60 -10.36 5.82
C ILE A 102 15.31 -9.71 6.30
N SER A 103 15.44 -8.69 7.15
CA SER A 103 14.30 -7.91 7.64
C SER A 103 13.66 -7.12 6.50
N VAL A 104 12.46 -7.52 6.10
CA VAL A 104 11.64 -6.88 5.06
C VAL A 104 10.17 -6.87 5.48
N PRO A 105 9.33 -5.99 4.90
CA PRO A 105 7.91 -5.99 5.16
C PRO A 105 7.28 -7.30 4.69
N TYR A 106 6.32 -7.84 5.45
CA TYR A 106 5.56 -9.02 5.03
C TYR A 106 4.28 -8.62 4.33
N ILE A 107 3.89 -9.35 3.29
CA ILE A 107 2.61 -9.14 2.61
C ILE A 107 1.49 -9.70 3.47
N VAL A 108 0.47 -8.88 3.71
CA VAL A 108 -0.71 -9.25 4.51
C VAL A 108 -1.84 -9.67 3.56
N LYS A 109 -2.43 -10.84 3.85
CA LYS A 109 -3.57 -11.35 3.08
C LYS A 109 -4.84 -10.56 3.37
N ASN A 110 -5.61 -10.26 2.33
CA ASN A 110 -6.94 -9.68 2.44
C ASN A 110 -7.95 -10.72 2.97
N LEU A 111 -9.20 -10.31 3.19
CA LEU A 111 -10.29 -11.18 3.66
C LEU A 111 -10.58 -12.37 2.73
N LYS A 112 -10.19 -12.28 1.45
CA LYS A 112 -10.31 -13.35 0.45
C LYS A 112 -9.11 -14.29 0.42
N GLY A 113 -8.05 -14.00 1.19
CA GLY A 113 -6.79 -14.77 1.20
C GLY A 113 -5.79 -14.35 0.12
N GLU A 114 -6.08 -13.29 -0.62
CA GLU A 114 -5.24 -12.76 -1.70
C GLU A 114 -4.22 -11.75 -1.15
N ASP A 115 -3.08 -11.62 -1.82
CA ASP A 115 -1.97 -10.76 -1.41
C ASP A 115 -2.15 -9.29 -1.83
N MET A 116 -3.12 -9.02 -2.71
CA MET A 116 -3.49 -7.70 -3.23
C MET A 116 -4.91 -7.74 -3.80
N SER A 117 -5.50 -6.58 -4.07
CA SER A 117 -6.76 -6.46 -4.81
C SER A 117 -6.73 -5.28 -5.78
N LEU A 118 -7.52 -5.35 -6.85
CA LEU A 118 -7.71 -4.25 -7.79
C LEU A 118 -8.98 -3.49 -7.41
N GLU A 119 -8.82 -2.27 -6.90
CA GLU A 119 -9.91 -1.49 -6.34
C GLU A 119 -10.29 -0.29 -7.20
N LYS A 120 -11.60 -0.04 -7.29
CA LYS A 120 -12.16 1.18 -7.86
C LYS A 120 -12.05 2.30 -6.83
N ILE A 121 -11.24 3.32 -7.10
CA ILE A 121 -11.03 4.43 -6.17
C ILE A 121 -11.50 5.74 -6.82
N TYR A 122 -12.43 6.41 -6.15
CA TYR A 122 -12.93 7.71 -6.55
C TYR A 122 -11.99 8.84 -6.12
N HIS A 123 -11.84 9.84 -6.99
CA HIS A 123 -10.96 10.99 -6.78
C HIS A 123 -11.63 12.15 -6.05
N SER A 124 -12.73 11.91 -5.34
CA SER A 124 -13.48 12.91 -4.58
C SER A 124 -14.00 12.30 -3.29
N GLU A 125 -14.06 13.11 -2.22
CA GLU A 125 -14.72 12.72 -0.97
C GLU A 125 -16.24 12.64 -1.12
N ASN A 126 -16.81 13.54 -1.93
CA ASN A 126 -18.24 13.59 -2.19
C ASN A 126 -18.49 12.85 -3.50
N MET A 127 -19.01 11.62 -3.38
CA MET A 127 -19.36 10.80 -4.53
C MET A 127 -20.72 11.20 -5.08
N THR A 128 -20.73 11.46 -6.37
CA THR A 128 -21.90 11.63 -7.25
C THR A 128 -21.78 10.63 -8.40
N ASP A 129 -22.84 10.45 -9.18
CA ASP A 129 -22.83 9.56 -10.35
C ASP A 129 -21.77 9.94 -11.39
N SER A 130 -21.32 11.20 -11.41
CA SER A 130 -20.30 11.73 -12.31
C SER A 130 -18.89 11.77 -11.71
N THR A 131 -18.70 11.25 -10.50
CA THR A 131 -17.40 11.34 -9.83
C THR A 131 -16.35 10.50 -10.54
N PRO A 132 -15.20 11.09 -10.95
CA PRO A 132 -14.16 10.34 -11.63
C PRO A 132 -13.52 9.31 -10.69
N PHE A 133 -13.18 8.17 -11.26
CA PHE A 133 -12.50 7.08 -10.57
C PHE A 133 -11.48 6.44 -11.51
N ASP A 134 -10.54 5.73 -10.91
CA ASP A 134 -9.61 4.84 -11.61
C ASP A 134 -9.50 3.52 -10.82
N PHE A 135 -8.87 2.52 -11.43
CA PHE A 135 -8.58 1.24 -10.80
C PHE A 135 -7.12 1.18 -10.37
N TYR A 136 -6.88 0.81 -9.11
CA TYR A 136 -5.55 0.72 -8.55
C TYR A 136 -5.35 -0.59 -7.79
N ILE A 137 -4.16 -1.16 -7.87
CA ILE A 137 -3.77 -2.27 -7.01
C ILE A 137 -3.57 -1.72 -5.60
N VAL A 138 -4.27 -2.33 -4.65
CA VAL A 138 -4.17 -2.09 -3.21
C VAL A 138 -3.55 -3.31 -2.56
N ARG A 139 -2.52 -3.08 -1.75
CA ARG A 139 -1.86 -4.12 -0.94
C ARG A 139 -1.49 -3.60 0.44
N LEU A 140 -1.46 -4.48 1.41
CA LEU A 140 -1.09 -4.18 2.79
C LEU A 140 0.20 -4.92 3.14
N LEU A 141 1.13 -4.22 3.75
CA LEU A 141 2.38 -4.79 4.25
C LEU A 141 2.53 -4.50 5.73
N THR A 142 3.26 -5.34 6.48
CA THR A 142 3.66 -4.98 7.85
C THR A 142 4.54 -3.74 7.83
N TYR A 143 4.40 -2.88 8.84
CA TYR A 143 5.30 -1.74 9.00
C TYR A 143 6.63 -2.21 9.59
N ILE A 144 7.75 -1.64 9.12
CA ILE A 144 9.05 -1.83 9.76
C ILE A 144 9.31 -0.58 10.61
N PRO A 145 9.38 -0.70 11.94
CA PRO A 145 9.73 0.43 12.80
C PRO A 145 11.17 0.88 12.52
N GLY A 146 11.36 2.19 12.51
CA GLY A 146 12.66 2.79 12.25
C GLY A 146 12.56 4.28 11.99
N GLU A 147 13.72 4.91 11.77
CA GLU A 147 13.83 6.33 11.49
C GLU A 147 14.56 6.56 10.17
N THR A 148 14.03 7.44 9.33
CA THR A 148 14.69 7.84 8.08
C THR A 148 16.01 8.54 8.38
N PHE A 149 17.08 8.12 7.71
CA PHE A 149 18.43 8.65 7.93
C PHE A 149 18.53 10.18 7.71
N LEU A 150 17.70 10.75 6.83
CA LEU A 150 17.60 12.20 6.61
C LEU A 150 17.37 13.01 7.90
N ASN A 151 16.67 12.43 8.89
CA ASN A 151 16.37 13.07 10.16
C ASN A 151 17.49 12.92 11.20
N LYS A 152 18.58 12.22 10.86
CA LYS A 152 19.75 12.06 11.74
C LYS A 152 20.79 13.15 11.42
N PRO A 153 21.45 13.71 12.45
CA PRO A 153 22.59 14.59 12.23
C PRO A 153 23.66 13.84 11.44
N VAL A 154 24.12 14.45 10.33
CA VAL A 154 25.18 13.89 9.47
C VAL A 154 26.55 13.97 10.15
N HIS A 155 26.66 14.78 11.20
CA HIS A 155 27.89 14.96 11.97
C HIS A 155 27.75 14.39 13.39
N PRO A 156 28.80 13.77 13.94
CA PRO A 156 28.86 13.45 15.35
C PRO A 156 28.60 14.72 16.17
N LYS A 157 27.73 14.63 17.17
CA LYS A 157 27.66 15.68 18.19
C LYS A 157 29.02 15.71 18.88
N SER A 158 29.76 16.81 18.75
CA SER A 158 30.95 17.05 19.57
C SER A 158 30.53 16.93 21.04
N LEU A 159 31.22 16.05 21.78
CA LEU A 159 31.05 15.80 23.21
C LEU A 159 31.19 17.09 24.03
#